data_AF-A0A9R1JME7-F1
#
_entry.id   AF-A0A9R1JME7-F1
#
_cell.length_a   1.000
_cell.length_b   1.000
_cell.length_c   1.000
_cell.angle_alpha   90.00
_cell.angle_beta   90.00
_cell.angle_gamma   90.00
#
_symmetry.space_group_name_H-M   'P 1'
#
loop_
_entity.id
_entity.type
_entity.pdbx_description
1 polymer ?
#
loop_
_entity_poly.entity_id
_entity_poly.type
_entity_poly.pdbx_seq_one_letter_code
_entity_poly.pdbx_strand_id
1 'polypeptide(L)'
;MATATASRSTVVRRRRNALAQTLASRRLPEGVAEPGERVPEALAPEVMPFIRAADEVELLNSRVAFLCRRYAYKKVQRMDPSSIQRGVRQFKTYMSLKLDQDDMQFPLNDSKEIQRFYKYYCENLSRTSEKQNFEELARYYQVASALYEVLRDVTNNKVDSEVMKLAKVVEEKSAHFKSYKYNIVPLNFPGSAEAVVELPEIKSAIDVIRNIDGLPKLHMSSMQREGKPIWDLLDWLSLAFGFQKSNVENQRENMVLLLANISTRTSGQEGHPLVDAVNDLWDKIFGNYESWCHYLHVSSRIMIKYDDTELKKQQLMLLHIGLYLLIWGEASNVRFMPECLCYIFHHMVKQLNQMVEESYFQPPPGFEEEGSFLNIVIEPIYKVLQKESQRSKGGTAGHSAWRNYDDLNEQFWSEKCFMKLGWPWDLSADFFHQEVCHNCA
;
A
#
# COMPACT_ATOMS: atom_id res chain seq x y z
N MET A 1 -6.82 -44.93 6.06
CA MET A 1 -5.79 -44.06 5.44
C MET A 1 -6.19 -43.42 4.11
N ALA A 2 -7.07 -43.99 3.28
CA ALA A 2 -7.46 -43.41 1.98
C ALA A 2 -8.47 -42.22 2.05
N THR A 3 -9.21 -42.07 3.14
CA THR A 3 -10.22 -41.01 3.31
C THR A 3 -9.63 -39.64 3.67
N ALA A 4 -8.53 -39.62 4.44
CA ALA A 4 -7.86 -38.39 4.86
C ALA A 4 -7.06 -37.70 3.73
N THR A 5 -6.57 -38.46 2.75
CA THR A 5 -5.87 -37.91 1.58
C THR A 5 -6.85 -37.30 0.57
N ALA A 6 -8.02 -37.90 0.38
CA ALA A 6 -9.08 -37.38 -0.48
C ALA A 6 -9.65 -36.04 0.04
N SER A 7 -9.89 -35.91 1.35
CA SER A 7 -10.36 -34.67 1.97
C SER A 7 -9.33 -33.54 1.89
N ARG A 8 -8.04 -33.85 2.10
CA ARG A 8 -6.96 -32.85 1.99
C ARG A 8 -6.79 -32.35 0.54
N SER A 9 -6.92 -33.24 -0.45
CA SER A 9 -6.84 -32.87 -1.88
C SER A 9 -7.98 -31.95 -2.34
N THR A 10 -9.20 -32.19 -1.85
CA THR A 10 -10.40 -31.40 -2.19
C THR A 10 -10.36 -30.03 -1.53
N VAL A 11 -9.90 -29.93 -0.28
CA VAL A 11 -9.69 -28.65 0.42
C VAL A 11 -8.63 -27.80 -0.28
N VAL A 12 -7.49 -28.39 -0.66
CA VAL A 12 -6.43 -27.67 -1.40
C VAL A 12 -6.93 -27.17 -2.76
N ARG A 13 -7.74 -27.95 -3.48
CA ARG A 13 -8.35 -27.54 -4.74
C ARG A 13 -9.33 -26.38 -4.56
N ARG A 14 -10.16 -26.41 -3.52
CA ARG A 14 -11.09 -25.32 -3.17
C ARG A 14 -10.35 -24.01 -2.85
N ARG A 15 -9.26 -24.09 -2.07
CA ARG A 15 -8.41 -22.93 -1.72
C ARG A 15 -7.74 -22.30 -2.95
N ARG A 16 -7.15 -23.12 -3.84
CA ARG A 16 -6.55 -22.62 -5.10
C ARG A 16 -7.58 -21.94 -6.00
N ASN A 17 -8.80 -22.47 -6.05
CA ASN A 17 -9.88 -21.87 -6.82
C ASN A 17 -10.31 -20.51 -6.25
N ALA A 18 -10.34 -20.33 -4.93
CA ALA A 18 -10.69 -19.05 -4.31
C ALA A 18 -9.69 -17.94 -4.66
N LEU A 19 -8.38 -18.21 -4.53
CA LEU A 19 -7.33 -17.26 -4.91
C LEU A 19 -7.34 -16.99 -6.43
N ALA A 20 -7.48 -18.03 -7.24
CA ALA A 20 -7.57 -17.88 -8.69
C ALA A 20 -8.81 -17.08 -9.11
N GLN A 21 -9.96 -17.25 -8.44
CA GLN A 21 -11.17 -16.45 -8.67
C GLN A 21 -10.95 -14.99 -8.29
N THR A 22 -10.38 -14.70 -7.12
CA THR A 22 -10.04 -13.33 -6.71
C THR A 22 -9.01 -12.69 -7.66
N LEU A 23 -7.99 -13.42 -8.10
CA LEU A 23 -6.99 -12.89 -9.04
C LEU A 23 -7.54 -12.74 -10.47
N ALA A 24 -8.45 -13.63 -10.90
CA ALA A 24 -9.06 -13.58 -12.22
C ALA A 24 -10.13 -12.48 -12.31
N SER A 25 -10.89 -12.22 -11.23
CA SER A 25 -11.82 -11.10 -11.20
C SER A 25 -11.09 -9.78 -11.37
N ARG A 26 -9.93 -9.63 -10.71
CA ARG A 26 -9.07 -8.43 -10.69
C ARG A 26 -8.39 -8.08 -12.01
N ARG A 27 -8.32 -9.04 -12.93
CA ARG A 27 -7.83 -8.78 -14.27
C ARG A 27 -8.97 -8.12 -15.02
N LEU A 28 -8.75 -6.88 -15.45
CA LEU A 28 -9.58 -6.32 -16.51
C LEU A 28 -9.54 -7.26 -17.71
N PRO A 29 -10.63 -7.37 -18.48
CA PRO A 29 -10.64 -8.20 -19.68
C PRO A 29 -9.43 -7.85 -20.54
N GLU A 30 -8.54 -8.82 -20.78
CA GLU A 30 -7.48 -8.66 -21.77
C GLU A 30 -8.15 -8.64 -23.14
N GLY A 31 -8.50 -7.45 -23.60
CA GLY A 31 -8.69 -7.21 -25.02
C GLY A 31 -7.35 -7.35 -25.72
N VAL A 32 -7.33 -8.05 -26.86
CA VAL A 32 -6.16 -8.08 -27.76
C VAL A 32 -6.06 -6.69 -28.40
N ALA A 33 -5.42 -5.76 -27.71
CA ALA A 33 -5.28 -4.40 -28.18
C ALA A 33 -4.33 -4.37 -29.40
N GLU A 34 -4.81 -3.79 -30.51
CA GLU A 34 -3.97 -3.56 -31.69
C GLU A 34 -2.75 -2.69 -31.31
N PRO A 35 -1.62 -2.76 -32.07
CA PRO A 35 -0.40 -2.04 -31.71
C PRO A 35 -0.58 -0.53 -31.50
N GLY A 36 -1.58 0.10 -32.14
CA GLY A 36 -1.93 1.51 -32.00
C GLY A 36 -2.89 1.84 -30.84
N GLU A 37 -3.54 0.83 -30.27
CA GLU A 37 -4.52 0.96 -29.17
C GLU A 37 -3.84 1.02 -27.79
N ARG A 38 -2.58 0.56 -27.69
CA ARG A 38 -1.83 0.59 -26.43
C ARG A 38 -1.52 2.02 -26.00
N VAL A 39 -2.00 2.38 -24.82
CA VAL A 39 -1.67 3.66 -24.18
C VAL A 39 -0.15 3.68 -23.86
N PRO A 40 0.58 4.74 -24.21
CA PRO A 40 2.00 4.86 -23.90
C PRO A 40 2.26 4.72 -22.39
N GLU A 41 3.21 3.86 -21.99
CA GLU A 41 3.46 3.54 -20.57
C GLU A 41 3.71 4.78 -19.71
N ALA A 42 4.46 5.75 -20.22
CA ALA A 42 4.78 7.00 -19.53
C ALA A 42 3.54 7.89 -19.27
N LEU A 43 2.48 7.74 -20.06
CA LEU A 43 1.22 8.49 -19.92
C LEU A 43 0.07 7.62 -19.39
N ALA A 44 0.31 6.31 -19.23
CA ALA A 44 -0.72 5.35 -18.85
C ALA A 44 -1.43 5.69 -17.53
N PRO A 45 -0.75 6.16 -16.45
CA PRO A 45 -1.43 6.52 -15.20
C PRO A 45 -2.52 7.58 -15.38
N GLU A 46 -2.28 8.54 -16.28
CA GLU A 46 -3.15 9.70 -16.50
C GLU A 46 -4.21 9.46 -17.57
N VAL A 47 -4.04 8.48 -18.46
CA VAL A 47 -4.87 8.31 -19.67
C VAL A 47 -5.68 7.02 -19.66
N MET A 48 -5.14 5.93 -19.10
CA MET A 48 -5.82 4.63 -19.04
C MET A 48 -7.21 4.68 -18.38
N PRO A 49 -7.48 5.48 -17.32
CA PRO A 49 -8.82 5.54 -16.74
C PRO A 49 -9.92 5.87 -17.74
N PHE A 50 -9.65 6.76 -18.71
CA PHE A 50 -10.63 7.18 -19.71
C PHE A 50 -10.81 6.17 -20.83
N ILE A 51 -9.73 5.49 -21.23
CA ILE A 51 -9.82 4.40 -22.21
C ILE A 51 -10.63 3.23 -21.62
N ARG A 52 -10.34 2.84 -20.37
CA ARG A 52 -11.11 1.81 -19.67
C ARG A 52 -12.58 2.20 -19.50
N ALA A 53 -12.84 3.45 -19.12
CA ALA A 53 -14.21 3.95 -19.02
C ALA A 53 -14.93 3.91 -20.37
N ALA A 54 -14.24 4.18 -21.48
CA ALA A 54 -14.82 4.08 -22.82
C ALA A 54 -15.23 2.65 -23.15
N ASP A 55 -14.33 1.69 -22.93
CA ASP A 55 -14.58 0.28 -23.29
C ASP A 55 -15.71 -0.33 -22.44
N GLU A 56 -15.82 0.06 -21.16
CA GLU A 56 -16.87 -0.43 -20.27
C GLU A 56 -18.26 0.11 -20.62
N VAL A 57 -18.34 1.38 -21.06
CA VAL A 57 -19.61 2.01 -21.40
C VAL A 57 -20.00 1.86 -22.87
N GLU A 58 -19.13 1.33 -23.72
CA GLU A 58 -19.35 1.24 -25.18
C GLU A 58 -20.64 0.50 -25.55
N LEU A 59 -20.90 -0.62 -24.88
CA LEU A 59 -22.14 -1.39 -25.08
C LEU A 59 -23.39 -0.69 -24.52
N LEU A 60 -23.21 0.21 -23.55
CA LEU A 60 -24.32 0.93 -22.90
C LEU A 60 -24.66 2.24 -23.63
N ASN A 61 -23.63 2.96 -24.08
CA ASN A 61 -23.74 4.22 -24.79
C ASN A 61 -22.45 4.49 -25.58
N SER A 62 -22.47 4.14 -26.87
CA SER A 62 -21.35 4.33 -27.79
C SER A 62 -20.92 5.81 -27.92
N ARG A 63 -21.87 6.76 -27.79
CA ARG A 63 -21.54 8.19 -27.84
C ARG A 63 -20.74 8.62 -26.62
N VAL A 64 -21.08 8.16 -25.42
CA VAL A 64 -20.29 8.47 -24.21
C VAL A 64 -18.91 7.80 -24.27
N ALA A 65 -18.82 6.57 -24.79
CA ALA A 65 -17.53 5.92 -25.04
C ALA A 65 -16.64 6.73 -26.00
N PHE A 66 -17.22 7.24 -27.09
CA PHE A 66 -16.55 8.18 -27.99
C PHE A 66 -16.05 9.43 -27.28
N LEU A 67 -16.87 10.03 -26.39
CA LEU A 67 -16.46 11.21 -25.61
C LEU A 67 -15.29 10.92 -24.68
N CYS A 68 -15.26 9.75 -24.05
CA CYS A 68 -14.14 9.30 -23.22
C CYS A 68 -12.85 9.16 -24.05
N ARG A 69 -12.92 8.53 -25.23
CA ARG A 69 -11.77 8.39 -26.16
C ARG A 69 -11.28 9.75 -26.66
N ARG A 70 -12.20 10.65 -27.00
CA ARG A 70 -11.89 12.03 -27.42
C ARG A 70 -11.20 12.82 -26.30
N TYR A 71 -11.65 12.66 -25.05
CA TYR A 71 -11.00 13.28 -23.90
C TYR A 71 -9.60 12.71 -23.65
N ALA A 72 -9.45 11.38 -23.70
CA ALA A 72 -8.15 10.72 -23.58
C ALA A 72 -7.14 11.24 -24.63
N TYR A 73 -7.59 11.37 -25.88
CA TYR A 73 -6.79 11.94 -26.97
C TYR A 73 -6.34 13.37 -26.69
N LYS A 74 -7.27 14.26 -26.28
CA LYS A 74 -6.94 15.63 -25.88
C LYS A 74 -5.96 15.67 -24.71
N LYS A 75 -6.12 14.79 -23.71
CA LYS A 75 -5.23 14.73 -22.53
C LYS A 75 -3.80 14.36 -22.94
N VAL A 76 -3.62 13.37 -23.82
CA VAL A 76 -2.31 13.03 -24.40
C VAL A 76 -1.72 14.19 -25.19
N GLN A 77 -2.52 14.89 -26.00
CA GLN A 77 -2.05 16.07 -26.73
C GLN A 77 -1.55 17.20 -25.81
N ARG A 78 -2.20 17.42 -24.66
CA ARG A 78 -1.79 18.42 -23.66
C ARG A 78 -0.50 18.01 -22.94
N MET A 79 -0.35 16.73 -22.59
CA MET A 79 0.81 16.24 -21.82
C MET A 79 2.08 16.09 -22.65
N ASP A 80 1.97 15.69 -23.92
CA ASP A 80 3.11 15.58 -24.83
C ASP A 80 2.76 16.15 -26.21
N PRO A 81 2.69 17.49 -26.36
CA PRO A 81 2.32 18.14 -27.63
C PRO A 81 3.24 17.72 -28.79
N SER A 82 4.55 17.66 -28.52
CA SER A 82 5.60 17.36 -29.49
C SER A 82 5.81 15.87 -29.76
N SER A 83 5.10 14.98 -29.07
CA SER A 83 5.19 13.52 -29.23
C SER A 83 6.61 12.98 -29.04
N ILE A 84 7.29 13.46 -28.00
CA ILE A 84 8.67 13.07 -27.65
C ILE A 84 8.71 11.69 -27.01
N GLN A 85 7.70 11.34 -26.21
CA GLN A 85 7.70 10.09 -25.47
C GLN A 85 7.41 8.88 -26.38
N ARG A 86 8.02 7.74 -26.02
CA ARG A 86 7.89 6.49 -26.77
C ARG A 86 6.42 6.08 -26.91
N GLY A 87 5.99 5.81 -28.14
CA GLY A 87 4.64 5.33 -28.45
C GLY A 87 3.56 6.41 -28.57
N VAL A 88 3.81 7.67 -28.14
CA VAL A 88 2.80 8.74 -28.17
C VAL A 88 2.34 9.07 -29.59
N ARG A 89 3.26 9.16 -30.55
CA ARG A 89 2.91 9.46 -31.95
C ARG A 89 2.02 8.37 -32.57
N GLN A 90 2.30 7.10 -32.27
CA GLN A 90 1.52 5.95 -32.75
C GLN A 90 0.10 6.00 -32.17
N PHE A 91 -0.01 6.19 -30.85
CA PHE A 91 -1.29 6.34 -30.16
C PHE A 91 -2.13 7.50 -30.73
N LYS A 92 -1.53 8.70 -30.88
CA LYS A 92 -2.25 9.87 -31.43
C LYS A 92 -2.76 9.61 -32.85
N THR A 93 -1.95 8.97 -33.69
CA THR A 93 -2.33 8.68 -35.08
C THR A 93 -3.51 7.71 -35.13
N TYR A 94 -3.42 6.61 -34.39
CA TYR A 94 -4.49 5.62 -34.29
C TYR A 94 -5.78 6.21 -33.72
N MET A 95 -5.68 6.91 -32.59
CA MET A 95 -6.85 7.46 -31.92
C MET A 95 -7.54 8.54 -32.77
N SER A 96 -6.79 9.34 -33.52
CA SER A 96 -7.36 10.29 -34.48
C SER A 96 -8.21 9.58 -35.53
N LEU A 97 -7.65 8.54 -36.17
CA LEU A 97 -8.36 7.76 -37.19
C LEU A 97 -9.62 7.08 -36.64
N LYS A 98 -9.54 6.52 -35.43
CA LYS A 98 -10.67 5.89 -34.75
C LYS A 98 -11.77 6.92 -34.44
N LEU A 99 -11.40 8.09 -33.93
CA LEU A 99 -12.35 9.18 -33.68
C LEU A 99 -12.99 9.67 -34.98
N ASP A 100 -12.24 9.81 -36.07
CA ASP A 100 -12.78 10.24 -37.36
C ASP A 100 -13.80 9.23 -37.94
N GLN A 101 -13.60 7.93 -37.71
CA GLN A 101 -14.56 6.88 -38.09
C GLN A 101 -15.85 6.95 -37.24
N ASP A 102 -15.69 7.18 -35.94
CA ASP A 102 -16.80 7.18 -34.97
C ASP A 102 -17.63 8.50 -34.99
N ASP A 103 -17.06 9.62 -35.47
CA ASP A 103 -17.72 10.95 -35.44
C ASP A 103 -18.85 11.10 -36.48
N MET A 104 -18.94 10.19 -37.46
CA MET A 104 -19.86 10.29 -38.60
C MET A 104 -21.33 9.93 -38.28
N GLN A 105 -21.66 9.51 -37.04
CA GLN A 105 -22.96 8.89 -36.77
C GLN A 105 -24.06 9.77 -36.15
N PHE A 106 -23.83 10.86 -35.37
CA PHE A 106 -24.96 11.61 -34.76
C PHE A 106 -24.68 13.08 -34.37
N PRO A 107 -25.65 14.04 -34.47
CA PRO A 107 -25.43 15.46 -34.14
C PRO A 107 -25.91 15.91 -32.73
N LEU A 108 -25.06 16.78 -32.15
CA LEU A 108 -25.32 18.09 -31.50
C LEU A 108 -25.59 18.27 -29.99
N ASN A 109 -25.71 17.25 -29.14
CA ASN A 109 -25.80 17.54 -27.69
C ASN A 109 -25.05 16.61 -26.75
N ASP A 110 -23.74 16.44 -27.00
CA ASP A 110 -22.81 15.71 -26.14
C ASP A 110 -22.95 16.11 -24.67
N SER A 111 -23.18 17.40 -24.38
CA SER A 111 -23.34 17.93 -23.02
C SER A 111 -24.58 17.40 -22.30
N LYS A 112 -25.74 17.34 -22.97
CA LYS A 112 -26.95 16.74 -22.36
C LYS A 112 -26.84 15.24 -22.28
N GLU A 113 -26.25 14.60 -23.29
CA GLU A 113 -26.14 13.15 -23.36
C GLU A 113 -25.28 12.59 -22.23
N ILE A 114 -24.06 13.12 -22.05
CA ILE A 114 -23.17 12.65 -20.99
C ILE A 114 -23.72 12.93 -19.59
N GLN A 115 -24.44 14.04 -19.39
CA GLN A 115 -25.10 14.34 -18.11
C GLN A 115 -26.23 13.37 -17.80
N ARG A 116 -27.07 13.03 -18.79
CA ARG A 116 -28.12 12.01 -18.64
C ARG A 116 -27.52 10.64 -18.35
N PHE A 117 -26.50 10.25 -19.11
CA PHE A 117 -25.84 8.97 -18.92
C PHE A 117 -25.16 8.87 -17.56
N TYR A 118 -24.51 9.95 -17.09
CA TYR A 118 -23.88 9.97 -15.77
C TYR A 118 -24.88 9.75 -14.63
N LYS A 119 -26.07 10.40 -14.70
CA LYS A 119 -27.16 10.16 -13.73
C LYS A 119 -27.60 8.71 -13.74
N TYR A 120 -27.87 8.16 -14.94
CA TYR A 120 -28.25 6.76 -15.12
C TYR A 120 -27.19 5.79 -14.54
N TYR A 121 -25.91 6.05 -14.81
CA TYR A 121 -24.80 5.24 -14.33
C TYR A 121 -24.71 5.26 -12.78
N CYS A 122 -24.87 6.43 -12.16
CA CYS A 122 -24.86 6.58 -10.70
C CYS A 122 -26.10 5.99 -10.01
N GLU A 123 -27.26 6.02 -10.66
CA GLU A 123 -28.48 5.37 -10.15
C GLU A 123 -28.32 3.84 -10.16
N ASN A 124 -27.77 3.27 -11.23
CA ASN A 124 -27.47 1.85 -11.29
C ASN A 124 -26.44 1.45 -10.22
N LEU A 125 -25.41 2.27 -10.01
CA LEU A 125 -24.43 2.09 -8.93
C LEU A 125 -25.09 2.03 -7.55
N SER A 126 -26.10 2.86 -7.31
CA SER A 126 -26.84 2.89 -6.04
C SER A 126 -27.75 1.67 -5.84
N ARG A 127 -28.11 0.97 -6.93
CA ARG A 127 -28.89 -0.27 -6.91
C ARG A 127 -28.00 -1.51 -6.76
N THR A 128 -26.74 -1.44 -7.16
CA THR A 128 -25.76 -2.51 -6.96
C THR A 128 -25.46 -2.66 -5.47
N SER A 129 -25.83 -3.81 -4.90
CA SER A 129 -25.60 -4.09 -3.48
C SER A 129 -24.10 -4.11 -3.17
N GLU A 130 -23.67 -3.29 -2.19
CA GLU A 130 -22.29 -3.25 -1.68
C GLU A 130 -21.79 -4.64 -1.23
N LYS A 131 -22.71 -5.57 -0.94
CA LYS A 131 -22.41 -6.90 -0.38
C LYS A 131 -22.04 -7.96 -1.40
N GLN A 132 -22.26 -7.77 -2.70
CA GLN A 132 -22.15 -8.89 -3.66
C GLN A 132 -20.94 -8.86 -4.59
N ASN A 133 -20.32 -7.69 -4.86
CA ASN A 133 -19.13 -7.67 -5.72
C ASN A 133 -18.29 -6.39 -5.53
N PHE A 134 -17.38 -6.40 -4.54
CA PHE A 134 -16.57 -5.25 -4.12
C PHE A 134 -15.70 -4.68 -5.25
N GLU A 135 -15.13 -5.55 -6.07
CA GLU A 135 -14.29 -5.15 -7.19
C GLU A 135 -15.10 -4.52 -8.32
N GLU A 136 -16.29 -5.06 -8.60
CA GLU A 136 -17.24 -4.46 -9.54
C GLU A 136 -17.60 -3.05 -9.07
N LEU A 137 -17.87 -2.90 -7.77
CA LEU A 137 -18.14 -1.62 -7.15
C LEU A 137 -16.94 -0.65 -7.26
N ALA A 138 -15.72 -1.12 -7.01
CA ALA A 138 -14.50 -0.33 -7.20
C ALA A 138 -14.34 0.13 -8.66
N ARG A 139 -14.60 -0.76 -9.62
CA ARG A 139 -14.57 -0.51 -11.05
C ARG A 139 -15.63 0.52 -11.45
N TYR A 140 -16.86 0.39 -10.98
CA TYR A 140 -17.92 1.38 -11.17
C TYR A 140 -17.51 2.76 -10.64
N TYR A 141 -16.93 2.86 -9.44
CA TYR A 141 -16.46 4.15 -8.90
C TYR A 141 -15.32 4.75 -9.74
N GLN A 142 -14.41 3.92 -10.26
CA GLN A 142 -13.35 4.37 -11.18
C GLN A 142 -13.92 4.91 -12.49
N VAL A 143 -14.85 4.18 -13.11
CA VAL A 143 -15.53 4.61 -14.34
C VAL A 143 -16.36 5.86 -14.09
N ALA A 144 -17.13 5.93 -13.01
CA ALA A 144 -17.90 7.12 -12.63
C ALA A 144 -16.99 8.35 -12.42
N SER A 145 -15.84 8.18 -11.76
CA SER A 145 -14.87 9.27 -11.58
C SER A 145 -14.33 9.76 -12.92
N ALA A 146 -13.96 8.85 -13.82
CA ALA A 146 -13.49 9.18 -15.17
C ALA A 146 -14.58 9.87 -16.01
N LEU A 147 -15.82 9.36 -15.98
CA LEU A 147 -16.97 9.94 -16.67
C LEU A 147 -17.25 11.37 -16.20
N TYR A 148 -17.11 11.64 -14.90
CA TYR A 148 -17.33 12.99 -14.37
C TYR A 148 -16.25 13.99 -14.87
N GLU A 149 -15.00 13.58 -14.98
CA GLU A 149 -13.93 14.41 -15.56
C GLU A 149 -14.20 14.71 -17.05
N VAL A 150 -14.60 13.69 -17.82
CA VAL A 150 -15.00 13.86 -19.24
C VAL A 150 -16.20 14.79 -19.36
N LEU A 151 -17.21 14.61 -18.51
CA LEU A 151 -18.40 15.45 -18.45
C LEU A 151 -18.05 16.91 -18.21
N ARG A 152 -17.10 17.20 -17.31
CA ARG A 152 -16.64 18.57 -17.05
C ARG A 152 -15.94 19.22 -18.25
N ASP A 153 -15.13 18.48 -19.00
CA ASP A 153 -14.52 18.97 -20.26
C ASP A 153 -15.59 19.24 -21.32
N VAL A 154 -16.53 18.32 -21.52
CA VAL A 154 -17.59 18.43 -22.54
C VAL A 154 -18.56 19.58 -22.24
N THR A 155 -18.85 19.82 -20.97
CA THR A 155 -19.78 20.87 -20.53
C THR A 155 -19.11 22.23 -20.28
N ASN A 156 -17.78 22.34 -20.42
CA ASN A 156 -17.01 23.51 -19.97
C ASN A 156 -17.35 23.90 -18.52
N ASN A 157 -17.42 22.90 -17.62
CA ASN A 157 -17.84 23.02 -16.22
C ASN A 157 -19.28 23.52 -15.96
N LYS A 158 -20.14 23.63 -16.99
CA LYS A 158 -21.57 23.95 -16.82
C LYS A 158 -22.36 22.68 -16.53
N VAL A 159 -22.23 22.19 -15.30
CA VAL A 159 -22.81 20.92 -14.84
C VAL A 159 -24.09 21.15 -14.03
N ASP A 160 -25.11 20.33 -14.26
CA ASP A 160 -26.36 20.33 -13.50
C ASP A 160 -26.10 20.14 -12.00
N SER A 161 -26.85 20.85 -11.15
CA SER A 161 -26.71 20.77 -9.68
C SER A 161 -26.88 19.35 -9.13
N GLU A 162 -27.77 18.56 -9.73
CA GLU A 162 -27.99 17.17 -9.35
C GLU A 162 -26.79 16.27 -9.68
N VAL A 163 -26.16 16.49 -10.83
CA VAL A 163 -24.93 15.76 -11.23
C VAL A 163 -23.79 16.08 -10.27
N MET A 164 -23.64 17.35 -9.85
CA MET A 164 -22.63 17.74 -8.87
C MET A 164 -22.84 17.03 -7.51
N LYS A 165 -24.09 16.86 -7.06
CA LYS A 165 -24.40 16.12 -5.82
C LYS A 165 -24.02 14.65 -5.94
N LEU A 166 -24.38 14.00 -7.05
CA LEU A 166 -24.01 12.60 -7.32
C LEU A 166 -22.49 12.43 -7.38
N ALA A 167 -21.79 13.34 -8.06
CA ALA A 167 -20.33 13.30 -8.16
C ALA A 167 -19.65 13.44 -6.81
N LYS A 168 -20.19 14.28 -5.90
CA LYS A 168 -19.67 14.39 -4.53
C LYS A 168 -19.83 13.07 -3.75
N VAL A 169 -20.98 12.42 -3.87
CA VAL A 169 -21.22 11.10 -3.24
C VAL A 169 -20.27 10.04 -3.82
N VAL A 170 -20.10 10.04 -5.15
CA VAL A 170 -19.13 9.17 -5.84
C VAL A 170 -17.73 9.43 -5.33
N GLU A 171 -17.31 10.68 -5.16
CA GLU A 171 -15.98 11.03 -4.67
C GLU A 171 -15.76 10.56 -3.22
N GLU A 172 -16.71 10.86 -2.32
CA GLU A 172 -16.68 10.42 -0.91
C GLU A 172 -16.62 8.89 -0.82
N LYS A 173 -17.46 8.18 -1.58
CA LYS A 173 -17.46 6.71 -1.58
C LYS A 173 -16.22 6.12 -2.29
N SER A 174 -15.75 6.73 -3.38
CA SER A 174 -14.58 6.29 -4.15
C SER A 174 -13.27 6.44 -3.37
N ALA A 175 -13.20 7.40 -2.42
CA ALA A 175 -12.03 7.62 -1.58
C ALA A 175 -11.63 6.34 -0.83
N HIS A 176 -12.62 5.53 -0.45
CA HIS A 176 -12.41 4.23 0.17
C HIS A 176 -11.72 3.23 -0.77
N PHE A 177 -11.92 3.33 -2.09
CA PHE A 177 -11.36 2.39 -3.08
C PHE A 177 -10.00 2.82 -3.63
N LYS A 178 -9.55 4.05 -3.39
CA LYS A 178 -8.25 4.54 -3.90
C LYS A 178 -7.06 3.70 -3.42
N SER A 179 -7.12 3.13 -2.20
CA SER A 179 -6.08 2.24 -1.67
C SER A 179 -6.21 0.77 -2.10
N TYR A 180 -7.32 0.38 -2.72
CA TYR A 180 -7.54 -1.00 -3.16
C TYR A 180 -6.68 -1.45 -4.35
N LYS A 181 -5.90 -0.52 -4.93
CA LYS A 181 -5.16 -0.74 -6.17
C LYS A 181 -4.06 -1.82 -6.06
N TYR A 182 -3.50 -2.04 -4.86
CA TYR A 182 -2.29 -2.86 -4.69
C TYR A 182 -2.47 -4.09 -3.79
N ASN A 183 -3.56 -4.17 -3.04
CA ASN A 183 -3.81 -5.20 -2.02
C ASN A 183 -4.67 -6.36 -2.56
N ILE A 184 -4.21 -7.61 -2.46
CA ILE A 184 -4.88 -8.87 -2.86
C ILE A 184 -6.05 -9.25 -1.93
N VAL A 185 -6.07 -8.75 -0.70
CA VAL A 185 -7.16 -9.03 0.24
C VAL A 185 -7.85 -7.72 0.63
N PRO A 186 -9.18 -7.59 0.47
CA PRO A 186 -9.96 -6.38 0.82
C PRO A 186 -10.14 -6.23 2.34
N LEU A 187 -9.04 -6.18 3.10
CA LEU A 187 -9.06 -6.16 4.57
C LEU A 187 -9.74 -4.92 5.16
N ASN A 188 -9.73 -3.81 4.43
CA ASN A 188 -10.35 -2.55 4.85
C ASN A 188 -11.88 -2.52 4.65
N PHE A 189 -12.48 -3.63 4.18
CA PHE A 189 -13.89 -3.69 3.78
C PHE A 189 -14.63 -4.84 4.48
N PRO A 190 -15.11 -4.62 5.71
CA PRO A 190 -15.94 -5.59 6.41
C PRO A 190 -17.18 -5.94 5.58
N GLY A 191 -17.32 -7.21 5.16
CA GLY A 191 -18.46 -7.69 4.39
C GLY A 191 -18.24 -7.87 2.87
N SER A 192 -17.00 -7.73 2.37
CA SER A 192 -16.66 -8.17 1.02
C SER A 192 -16.95 -9.67 0.87
N ALA A 193 -17.82 -10.08 -0.05
CA ALA A 193 -18.10 -11.49 -0.34
C ALA A 193 -16.97 -12.19 -1.12
N GLU A 194 -15.74 -11.67 -1.06
CA GLU A 194 -14.61 -12.26 -1.77
C GLU A 194 -14.23 -13.62 -1.16
N ALA A 195 -14.14 -14.64 -2.02
CA ALA A 195 -13.91 -16.02 -1.60
C ALA A 195 -12.62 -16.20 -0.78
N VAL A 196 -11.62 -15.33 -0.97
CA VAL A 196 -10.36 -15.35 -0.20
C VAL A 196 -10.57 -14.92 1.25
N VAL A 197 -11.42 -13.92 1.53
CA VAL A 197 -11.72 -13.46 2.90
C VAL A 197 -12.53 -14.53 3.66
N GLU A 198 -13.27 -15.37 2.94
CA GLU A 198 -14.04 -16.47 3.53
C GLU A 198 -13.19 -17.67 3.98
N LEU A 199 -11.89 -17.69 3.66
CA LEU A 199 -10.99 -18.74 4.11
C LEU A 199 -10.77 -18.65 5.63
N PRO A 200 -10.89 -19.76 6.38
CA PRO A 200 -10.82 -19.74 7.83
C PRO A 200 -9.47 -19.26 8.36
N GLU A 201 -8.37 -19.53 7.65
CA GLU A 201 -7.03 -19.10 8.05
C GLU A 201 -6.84 -17.58 7.87
N ILE A 202 -7.48 -17.01 6.84
CA ILE A 202 -7.52 -15.56 6.61
C ILE A 202 -8.37 -14.89 7.69
N LYS A 203 -9.58 -15.40 7.97
CA LYS A 203 -10.44 -14.89 9.05
C LYS A 203 -9.74 -14.92 10.40
N SER A 204 -9.14 -16.05 10.75
CA SER A 204 -8.44 -16.23 12.01
C SER A 204 -7.26 -15.25 12.15
N ALA A 205 -6.47 -15.06 11.08
CA ALA A 205 -5.39 -14.07 11.08
C ALA A 205 -5.91 -12.64 11.25
N ILE A 206 -7.01 -12.28 10.57
CA ILE A 206 -7.67 -10.97 10.71
C ILE A 206 -8.18 -10.74 12.13
N ASP A 207 -8.85 -11.72 12.72
CA ASP A 207 -9.44 -11.57 14.06
C ASP A 207 -8.37 -11.34 15.13
N VAL A 208 -7.22 -12.00 14.99
CA VAL A 208 -6.13 -11.87 15.95
C VAL A 208 -5.37 -10.55 15.83
N ILE A 209 -5.17 -10.01 14.62
CA ILE A 209 -4.60 -8.66 14.48
C ILE A 209 -5.58 -7.56 14.91
N ARG A 210 -6.89 -7.84 14.96
CA ARG A 210 -7.92 -6.89 15.45
C ARG A 210 -8.01 -6.84 16.97
N ASN A 211 -7.34 -7.74 17.68
CA ASN A 211 -7.32 -7.73 19.13
C ASN A 211 -6.47 -6.54 19.64
N ILE A 212 -7.12 -5.40 19.86
CA ILE A 212 -6.53 -4.19 20.45
C ILE A 212 -6.92 -4.03 21.94
N ASP A 213 -7.50 -5.06 22.54
CA ASP A 213 -7.97 -5.00 23.92
C ASP A 213 -6.79 -4.78 24.88
N GLY A 214 -7.00 -3.87 25.85
CA GLY A 214 -5.98 -3.52 26.84
C GLY A 214 -4.87 -2.58 26.35
N LEU A 215 -4.87 -2.17 25.07
CA LEU A 215 -3.92 -1.18 24.59
C LEU A 215 -4.24 0.23 25.09
N PRO A 216 -3.21 1.06 25.34
CA PRO A 216 -3.38 2.46 25.74
C PRO A 216 -4.28 3.22 24.74
N LYS A 217 -5.26 3.94 25.27
CA LYS A 217 -6.16 4.77 24.46
C LYS A 217 -5.51 6.12 24.15
N LEU A 218 -5.85 6.66 22.99
CA LEU A 218 -5.49 8.03 22.60
C LEU A 218 -6.10 9.03 23.60
N HIS A 219 -5.26 9.83 24.27
CA HIS A 219 -5.78 10.98 25.02
C HIS A 219 -6.12 12.09 24.02
N MET A 220 -7.41 12.41 23.89
CA MET A 220 -8.00 13.30 22.87
C MET A 220 -7.63 14.80 22.99
N SER A 221 -6.50 15.15 23.62
CA SER A 221 -6.16 16.52 23.99
C SER A 221 -5.10 17.22 23.12
N SER A 222 -4.57 16.59 22.05
CA SER A 222 -3.75 17.29 21.07
C SER A 222 -4.39 17.25 19.67
N MET A 223 -5.02 18.40 19.36
CA MET A 223 -5.34 18.99 18.05
C MET A 223 -5.33 18.05 16.83
N GLN A 224 -6.51 17.93 16.20
CA GLN A 224 -6.68 17.56 14.79
C GLN A 224 -6.14 16.19 14.35
N ARG A 225 -6.46 15.11 15.07
CA ARG A 225 -6.66 13.82 14.38
C ARG A 225 -8.14 13.70 14.08
N GLU A 226 -8.51 13.94 12.82
CA GLU A 226 -9.81 13.50 12.28
C GLU A 226 -10.10 12.11 12.84
N GLY A 227 -11.32 11.86 13.32
CA GLY A 227 -11.70 10.63 14.04
C GLY A 227 -11.51 9.35 13.25
N LYS A 228 -10.26 8.97 12.99
CA LYS A 228 -9.82 7.76 12.32
C LYS A 228 -10.04 6.61 13.30
N PRO A 229 -11.00 5.71 13.06
CA PRO A 229 -11.18 4.53 13.89
C PRO A 229 -9.91 3.67 13.85
N ILE A 230 -9.47 3.22 15.04
CA ILE A 230 -8.40 2.23 15.17
C ILE A 230 -9.05 0.86 15.04
N TRP A 231 -8.79 0.13 13.95
CA TRP A 231 -9.40 -1.17 13.71
C TRP A 231 -8.55 -2.34 14.17
N ASP A 232 -7.23 -2.18 14.14
CA ASP A 232 -6.28 -3.23 14.43
C ASP A 232 -4.96 -2.71 15.02
N LEU A 233 -4.08 -3.66 15.37
CA LEU A 233 -2.76 -3.39 15.93
C LEU A 233 -1.90 -2.48 15.02
N LEU A 234 -2.07 -2.55 13.70
CA LEU A 234 -1.24 -1.80 12.76
C LEU A 234 -1.72 -0.34 12.63
N ASP A 235 -3.03 -0.09 12.71
CA ASP A 235 -3.54 1.27 12.86
C ASP A 235 -3.01 1.91 14.16
N TRP A 236 -2.96 1.13 15.25
CA TRP A 236 -2.43 1.61 16.52
C TRP A 236 -0.94 1.98 16.40
N LEU A 237 -0.13 1.12 15.77
CA LEU A 237 1.30 1.39 15.50
C LEU A 237 1.49 2.58 14.55
N SER A 238 0.65 2.71 13.52
CA SER A 238 0.65 3.85 12.60
C SER A 238 0.45 5.16 13.34
N LEU A 239 -0.48 5.20 14.29
CA LEU A 239 -0.73 6.38 15.11
C LEU A 239 0.37 6.67 16.14
N ALA A 240 1.10 5.65 16.59
CA ALA A 240 2.18 5.78 17.56
C ALA A 240 3.47 6.32 16.92
N PHE A 241 3.71 5.98 15.65
CA PHE A 241 4.98 6.25 14.98
C PHE A 241 4.83 6.95 13.62
N GLY A 242 3.65 7.45 13.25
CA GLY A 242 3.49 8.27 12.05
C GLY A 242 3.85 7.56 10.74
N PHE A 243 3.56 6.27 10.60
CA PHE A 243 3.77 5.51 9.36
C PHE A 243 2.80 5.95 8.24
N GLN A 244 3.23 5.83 6.99
CA GLN A 244 2.40 6.16 5.82
C GLN A 244 1.19 5.22 5.72
N LYS A 245 0.00 5.75 5.43
CA LYS A 245 -1.23 4.94 5.37
C LYS A 245 -1.13 3.76 4.39
N SER A 246 -0.57 3.99 3.20
CA SER A 246 -0.44 2.94 2.20
C SER A 246 0.53 1.83 2.63
N ASN A 247 1.60 2.18 3.36
CA ASN A 247 2.51 1.18 3.93
C ASN A 247 1.77 0.31 4.97
N VAL A 248 0.98 0.93 5.84
CA VAL A 248 0.17 0.23 6.85
C VAL A 248 -0.80 -0.75 6.19
N GLU A 249 -1.53 -0.30 5.18
CA GLU A 249 -2.47 -1.15 4.42
C GLU A 249 -1.74 -2.32 3.74
N ASN A 250 -0.57 -2.10 3.15
CA ASN A 250 0.21 -3.15 2.50
C ASN A 250 0.77 -4.16 3.52
N GLN A 251 1.34 -3.68 4.63
CA GLN A 251 1.92 -4.56 5.65
C GLN A 251 0.86 -5.33 6.44
N ARG A 252 -0.35 -4.77 6.59
CA ARG A 252 -1.52 -5.47 7.12
C ARG A 252 -1.83 -6.72 6.30
N GLU A 253 -1.92 -6.56 4.99
CA GLU A 253 -2.15 -7.71 4.12
C GLU A 253 -1.00 -8.70 4.16
N ASN A 254 0.24 -8.21 4.07
CA ASN A 254 1.43 -9.05 4.15
C ASN A 254 1.41 -9.92 5.41
N MET A 255 1.15 -9.31 6.57
CA MET A 255 1.08 -10.00 7.86
C MET A 255 -0.05 -11.04 7.92
N VAL A 256 -1.25 -10.70 7.43
CA VAL A 256 -2.37 -11.65 7.32
C VAL A 256 -2.00 -12.84 6.43
N LEU A 257 -1.37 -12.59 5.28
CA LEU A 257 -0.96 -13.63 4.34
C LEU A 257 0.15 -14.52 4.92
N LEU A 258 1.12 -13.95 5.64
CA LEU A 258 2.18 -14.69 6.32
C LEU A 258 1.59 -15.64 7.39
N LEU A 259 0.74 -15.11 8.28
CA LEU A 259 0.08 -15.88 9.33
C LEU A 259 -0.80 -16.99 8.75
N ALA A 260 -1.64 -16.66 7.77
CA ALA A 260 -2.50 -17.65 7.11
C ALA A 260 -1.68 -18.74 6.41
N ASN A 261 -0.59 -18.37 5.72
CA ASN A 261 0.27 -19.34 5.03
C ASN A 261 0.94 -20.30 6.02
N ILE A 262 1.53 -19.78 7.10
CA ILE A 262 2.13 -20.62 8.14
C ILE A 262 1.06 -21.52 8.78
N SER A 263 -0.10 -20.97 9.16
CA SER A 263 -1.18 -21.75 9.78
C SER A 263 -1.67 -22.89 8.88
N THR A 264 -1.76 -22.68 7.57
CA THR A 264 -2.13 -23.76 6.64
C THR A 264 -1.12 -24.91 6.60
N ARG A 265 0.16 -24.66 6.89
CA ARG A 265 1.20 -25.69 6.95
C ARG A 265 1.14 -26.46 8.27
N THR A 266 0.79 -25.77 9.34
CA THR A 266 0.75 -26.32 10.72
C THR A 266 -0.58 -26.98 11.08
N SER A 267 -1.65 -26.76 10.30
CA SER A 267 -3.02 -27.30 10.49
C SER A 267 -3.19 -28.83 10.54
N GLY A 268 -2.10 -29.61 10.57
CA GLY A 268 -2.09 -31.06 10.82
C GLY A 268 -1.37 -31.49 12.10
N GLN A 269 -0.89 -30.55 12.93
CA GLN A 269 -0.25 -30.81 14.23
C GLN A 269 -1.24 -30.61 15.39
N GLU A 270 -1.05 -31.32 16.50
CA GLU A 270 -1.85 -31.17 17.71
C GLU A 270 -1.51 -29.82 18.37
N GLY A 271 -2.30 -28.77 18.10
CA GLY A 271 -2.06 -27.41 18.60
C GLY A 271 -3.13 -26.41 18.14
N HIS A 272 -3.07 -25.18 18.65
CA HIS A 272 -3.87 -24.06 18.14
C HIS A 272 -3.16 -23.47 16.92
N PRO A 273 -3.60 -23.75 15.67
CA PRO A 273 -2.78 -23.53 14.47
C PRO A 273 -2.38 -22.07 14.21
N LEU A 274 -3.02 -21.11 14.89
CA LEU A 274 -2.67 -19.70 14.80
C LEU A 274 -1.62 -19.27 15.83
N VAL A 275 -1.67 -19.79 17.07
CA VAL A 275 -0.66 -19.54 18.10
C VAL A 275 0.70 -20.03 17.60
N ASP A 276 0.73 -21.25 17.06
CA ASP A 276 1.93 -21.82 16.46
C ASP A 276 2.42 -20.99 15.28
N ALA A 277 1.49 -20.43 14.48
CA ALA A 277 1.85 -19.60 13.34
C ALA A 277 2.47 -18.25 13.72
N VAL A 278 2.03 -17.64 14.83
CA VAL A 278 2.63 -16.41 15.36
C VAL A 278 4.01 -16.70 15.92
N ASN A 279 4.18 -17.79 16.68
CA ASN A 279 5.48 -18.22 17.21
C ASN A 279 6.48 -18.51 16.06
N ASP A 280 6.06 -19.26 15.05
CA ASP A 280 6.87 -19.54 13.86
C ASP A 280 7.25 -18.28 13.08
N LEU A 281 6.36 -17.29 13.01
CA LEU A 281 6.62 -16.03 12.32
C LEU A 281 7.60 -15.17 13.12
N TRP A 282 7.40 -15.11 14.44
CA TRP A 282 8.26 -14.41 15.38
C TRP A 282 9.71 -14.87 15.26
N ASP A 283 9.96 -16.17 15.33
CA ASP A 283 11.31 -16.73 15.26
C ASP A 283 12.00 -16.37 13.93
N LYS A 284 11.24 -16.39 12.82
CA LYS A 284 11.75 -16.04 11.49
C LYS A 284 12.08 -14.55 11.35
N ILE A 285 11.29 -13.67 11.96
CA ILE A 285 11.48 -12.22 11.85
C ILE A 285 12.63 -11.76 12.75
N PHE A 286 12.71 -12.28 13.98
CA PHE A 286 13.61 -11.74 15.00
C PHE A 286 14.95 -12.48 15.16
N GLY A 287 15.17 -13.60 14.46
CA GLY A 287 16.45 -14.30 14.52
C GLY A 287 17.68 -13.42 14.24
N ASN A 288 17.59 -12.53 13.25
CA ASN A 288 18.66 -11.58 12.93
C ASN A 288 18.84 -10.50 14.02
N TYR A 289 17.73 -9.98 14.56
CA TYR A 289 17.76 -8.97 15.62
C TYR A 289 18.37 -9.51 16.92
N GLU A 290 17.98 -10.73 17.33
CA GLU A 290 18.54 -11.40 18.49
C GLU A 290 20.03 -11.70 18.31
N SER A 291 20.43 -12.14 17.11
CA SER A 291 21.84 -12.34 16.76
C SER A 291 22.65 -11.05 16.84
N TRP A 292 22.08 -9.95 16.33
CA TRP A 292 22.71 -8.62 16.40
C TRP A 292 22.82 -8.12 17.86
N CYS A 293 21.79 -8.31 18.68
CA CYS A 293 21.83 -7.96 20.10
C CYS A 293 22.92 -8.75 20.84
N HIS A 294 23.00 -10.06 20.58
CA HIS A 294 24.04 -10.92 21.16
C HIS A 294 25.45 -10.50 20.73
N TYR A 295 25.63 -10.20 19.45
CA TYR A 295 26.90 -9.74 18.87
C TYR A 295 27.37 -8.42 19.49
N LEU A 296 26.46 -7.47 19.70
CA LEU A 296 26.76 -6.18 20.35
C LEU A 296 26.74 -6.23 21.87
N HIS A 297 26.52 -7.39 22.49
CA HIS A 297 26.37 -7.54 23.95
C HIS A 297 25.30 -6.60 24.57
N VAL A 298 24.25 -6.28 23.82
CA VAL A 298 23.11 -5.49 24.30
C VAL A 298 21.92 -6.39 24.60
N SER A 299 21.15 -6.05 25.63
CA SER A 299 19.91 -6.76 25.95
C SER A 299 18.86 -6.51 24.87
N SER A 300 18.23 -7.59 24.39
CA SER A 300 17.03 -7.51 23.55
C SER A 300 16.00 -6.62 24.22
N ARG A 301 15.39 -5.73 23.42
CA ARG A 301 14.31 -4.84 23.85
C ARG A 301 12.94 -5.44 23.55
N ILE A 302 12.89 -6.61 22.95
CA ILE A 302 11.64 -7.35 22.82
C ILE A 302 11.24 -7.83 24.22
N MET A 303 10.01 -7.54 24.61
CA MET A 303 9.54 -7.83 25.97
C MET A 303 8.25 -8.64 25.96
N ILE A 304 8.36 -9.86 26.46
CA ILE A 304 7.24 -10.76 26.76
C ILE A 304 7.44 -11.24 28.19
N LYS A 305 6.51 -10.91 29.11
CA LYS A 305 6.67 -11.31 30.51
C LYS A 305 6.22 -12.76 30.71
N TYR A 306 6.89 -13.48 31.60
CA TYR A 306 6.55 -14.88 31.89
C TYR A 306 5.10 -15.03 32.39
N ASP A 307 4.67 -14.10 33.25
CA ASP A 307 3.35 -14.08 33.88
C ASP A 307 2.23 -13.56 32.96
N ASP A 308 2.54 -13.11 31.74
CA ASP A 308 1.49 -12.68 30.80
C ASP A 308 0.64 -13.87 30.33
N THR A 309 -0.66 -13.63 30.19
CA THR A 309 -1.58 -14.61 29.60
C THR A 309 -1.19 -14.91 28.15
N GLU A 310 -1.47 -16.11 27.65
CA GLU A 310 -1.13 -16.49 26.28
C GLU A 310 -1.69 -15.49 25.26
N LEU A 311 -2.93 -15.03 25.45
CA LEU A 311 -3.54 -14.03 24.58
C LEU A 311 -2.73 -12.71 24.54
N LYS A 312 -2.23 -12.26 25.69
CA LYS A 312 -1.42 -11.03 25.79
C LYS A 312 -0.04 -11.24 25.18
N LYS A 313 0.58 -12.41 25.38
CA LYS A 313 1.85 -12.77 24.72
C LYS A 313 1.70 -12.71 23.21
N GLN A 314 0.67 -13.36 22.66
CA GLN A 314 0.36 -13.34 21.24
C GLN A 314 0.13 -11.91 20.72
N GLN A 315 -0.64 -11.09 21.43
CA GLN A 315 -0.87 -9.68 21.07
C GLN A 315 0.43 -8.86 21.03
N LEU A 316 1.29 -8.98 22.05
CA LEU A 316 2.60 -8.32 22.08
C LEU A 316 3.48 -8.81 20.93
N MET A 317 3.47 -10.11 20.65
CA MET A 317 4.24 -10.68 19.56
C MET A 317 3.87 -10.05 18.22
N LEU A 318 2.57 -9.94 17.97
CA LEU A 318 2.03 -9.33 16.77
C LEU A 318 2.33 -7.83 16.69
N LEU A 319 2.35 -7.11 17.81
CA LEU A 319 2.77 -5.70 17.85
C LEU A 319 4.23 -5.54 17.43
N HIS A 320 5.14 -6.35 17.96
CA HIS A 320 6.54 -6.28 17.58
C HIS A 320 6.74 -6.69 16.12
N ILE A 321 6.10 -7.78 15.66
CA ILE A 321 6.14 -8.21 14.25
C ILE A 321 5.62 -7.08 13.35
N GLY A 322 4.46 -6.52 13.67
CA GLY A 322 3.84 -5.42 12.93
C GLY A 322 4.76 -4.20 12.87
N LEU A 323 5.39 -3.83 13.99
CA LEU A 323 6.34 -2.73 14.06
C LEU A 323 7.53 -2.97 13.13
N TYR A 324 8.13 -4.16 13.17
CA TYR A 324 9.24 -4.52 12.29
C TYR A 324 8.83 -4.47 10.81
N LEU A 325 7.67 -5.03 10.45
CA LEU A 325 7.16 -5.01 9.08
C LEU A 325 6.89 -3.59 8.58
N LEU A 326 6.38 -2.70 9.43
CA LEU A 326 6.15 -1.28 9.09
C LEU A 326 7.47 -0.53 8.86
N ILE A 327 8.46 -0.72 9.74
CA ILE A 327 9.83 -0.20 9.58
C ILE A 327 10.41 -0.69 8.26
N TRP A 328 10.36 -2.00 8.03
CA TRP A 328 10.86 -2.62 6.81
C TRP A 328 10.11 -2.06 5.58
N GLY A 329 8.81 -1.88 5.66
CA GLY A 329 7.94 -1.37 4.59
C GLY A 329 8.32 0.03 4.10
N GLU A 330 8.78 0.91 4.99
CA GLU A 330 9.20 2.28 4.64
C GLU A 330 10.73 2.44 4.43
N ALA A 331 11.54 1.45 4.81
CA ALA A 331 13.00 1.53 4.75
C ALA A 331 13.60 1.73 3.34
N SER A 332 12.89 1.42 2.25
CA SER A 332 13.39 1.60 0.87
C SER A 332 14.79 0.95 0.69
N ASN A 333 15.78 1.68 0.17
CA ASN A 333 17.16 1.22 -0.01
C ASN A 333 17.91 0.96 1.31
N VAL A 334 17.44 1.48 2.46
CA VAL A 334 18.05 1.21 3.77
C VAL A 334 17.93 -0.28 4.14
N ARG A 335 17.04 -1.05 3.48
CA ARG A 335 16.92 -2.51 3.65
C ARG A 335 18.20 -3.28 3.35
N PHE A 336 19.14 -2.71 2.60
CA PHE A 336 20.44 -3.31 2.34
C PHE A 336 21.43 -3.13 3.51
N MET A 337 21.00 -2.51 4.62
CA MET A 337 21.78 -2.34 5.85
C MET A 337 21.02 -2.98 7.02
N PRO A 338 21.09 -4.32 7.18
CA PRO A 338 20.28 -5.04 8.16
C PRO A 338 20.56 -4.65 9.62
N GLU A 339 21.80 -4.34 9.99
CA GLU A 339 22.16 -3.88 11.33
C GLU A 339 21.65 -2.46 11.60
N CYS A 340 21.60 -1.60 10.57
CA CYS A 340 20.88 -0.32 10.65
C CYS A 340 19.39 -0.53 10.95
N LEU A 341 18.73 -1.52 10.32
CA LEU A 341 17.34 -1.85 10.63
C LEU A 341 17.18 -2.39 12.05
N CYS A 342 18.12 -3.21 12.52
CA CYS A 342 18.12 -3.71 13.90
C CYS A 342 18.23 -2.56 14.91
N TYR A 343 19.07 -1.56 14.64
CA TYR A 343 19.19 -0.36 15.46
C TYR A 343 17.89 0.44 15.53
N ILE A 344 17.28 0.73 14.37
CA ILE A 344 15.98 1.44 14.28
C ILE A 344 14.92 0.67 15.08
N PHE A 345 14.81 -0.64 14.86
CA PHE A 345 13.86 -1.48 15.58
C PHE A 345 14.14 -1.51 17.08
N HIS A 346 15.40 -1.62 17.51
CA HIS A 346 15.81 -1.67 18.93
C HIS A 346 15.30 -0.45 19.71
N HIS A 347 15.36 0.73 19.12
CA HIS A 347 14.88 1.95 19.77
C HIS A 347 13.35 2.08 19.70
N MET A 348 12.73 1.81 18.56
CA MET A 348 11.28 1.91 18.42
C MET A 348 10.55 0.91 19.29
N VAL A 349 11.06 -0.33 19.41
CA VAL A 349 10.44 -1.34 20.28
C VAL A 349 10.56 -0.97 21.76
N LYS A 350 11.63 -0.29 22.17
CA LYS A 350 11.75 0.28 23.52
C LYS A 350 10.65 1.32 23.77
N GLN A 351 10.41 2.23 22.82
CA GLN A 351 9.35 3.25 22.93
C GLN A 351 7.95 2.61 22.94
N LEU A 352 7.72 1.60 22.09
CA LEU A 352 6.49 0.81 22.07
C LEU A 352 6.23 0.18 23.44
N ASN A 353 7.22 -0.51 24.00
CA ASN A 353 7.08 -1.17 25.29
C ASN A 353 6.77 -0.17 26.41
N GLN A 354 7.41 1.00 26.42
CA GLN A 354 7.11 2.06 27.39
C GLN A 354 5.64 2.48 27.35
N MET A 355 5.10 2.74 26.14
CA MET A 355 3.68 3.11 26.00
C MET A 355 2.74 2.02 26.54
N VAL A 356 3.04 0.75 26.23
CA VAL A 356 2.21 -0.39 26.66
C VAL A 356 2.31 -0.64 28.17
N GLU A 357 3.52 -0.59 28.75
CA GLU A 357 3.72 -0.82 30.20
C GLU A 357 3.15 0.30 31.06
N GLU A 358 3.33 1.55 30.65
CA GLU A 358 2.82 2.72 31.38
C GLU A 358 1.32 2.93 31.15
N SER A 359 0.70 2.14 30.26
CA SER A 359 -0.68 2.30 29.84
C SER A 359 -0.98 3.73 29.33
N TYR A 360 0.02 4.38 28.74
CA TYR A 360 -0.03 5.78 28.35
C TYR A 360 0.38 5.96 26.90
N PHE A 361 -0.57 6.37 26.07
CA PHE A 361 -0.32 6.61 24.65
C PHE A 361 0.30 7.99 24.45
N GLN A 362 1.59 8.02 24.15
CA GLN A 362 2.29 9.24 23.76
C GLN A 362 3.26 8.95 22.60
N PRO A 363 2.93 9.37 21.36
CA PRO A 363 3.87 9.30 20.25
C PRO A 363 5.18 10.01 20.60
N PRO A 364 6.33 9.52 20.10
CA PRO A 364 7.57 10.27 20.23
C PRO A 364 7.43 11.64 19.58
N PRO A 365 8.08 12.69 20.12
CA PRO A 365 7.98 14.03 19.55
C PRO A 365 8.35 14.05 18.06
N GLY A 366 7.49 14.64 17.24
CA GLY A 366 7.66 14.73 15.78
C GLY A 366 7.02 13.57 15.00
N PHE A 367 6.56 12.50 15.66
CA PHE A 367 5.94 11.35 15.00
C PHE A 367 4.40 11.46 14.92
N GLU A 368 3.84 12.64 15.20
CA GLU A 368 2.39 12.84 15.30
C GLU A 368 1.68 12.83 13.93
N GLU A 369 2.39 13.20 12.86
CA GLU A 369 1.83 13.31 11.51
C GLU A 369 2.08 12.04 10.66
N GLU A 370 1.19 11.78 9.71
CA GLU A 370 1.35 10.70 8.74
C GLU A 370 2.61 10.91 7.88
N GLY A 371 3.46 9.88 7.78
CA GLY A 371 4.73 9.94 7.05
C GLY A 371 5.90 10.53 7.85
N SER A 372 5.71 10.86 9.13
CA SER A 372 6.77 11.37 9.99
C SER A 372 7.90 10.35 10.19
N PHE A 373 7.59 9.04 10.27
CA PHE A 373 8.63 8.01 10.35
C PHE A 373 9.59 8.07 9.15
N LEU A 374 9.03 8.13 7.92
CA LEU A 374 9.82 8.25 6.70
C LEU A 374 10.72 9.48 6.74
N ASN A 375 10.19 10.65 7.12
CA ASN A 375 10.91 11.91 7.10
C ASN A 375 11.97 12.02 8.20
N ILE A 376 11.67 11.54 9.41
CA ILE A 376 12.54 11.69 10.58
C ILE A 376 13.57 10.56 10.66
N VAL A 377 13.17 9.32 10.36
CA VAL A 377 14.03 8.15 10.56
C VAL A 377 14.72 7.72 9.28
N ILE A 378 13.98 7.56 8.17
CA ILE A 378 14.53 6.95 6.96
C ILE A 378 15.22 7.98 6.05
N GLU A 379 14.61 9.15 5.86
CA GLU A 379 15.09 10.17 4.92
C GLU A 379 16.53 10.66 5.22
N PRO A 380 16.95 10.87 6.48
CA PRO A 380 18.33 11.26 6.77
C PRO A 380 19.36 10.23 6.30
N ILE A 381 19.09 8.94 6.54
CA ILE A 381 19.96 7.84 6.09
C ILE A 381 19.92 7.74 4.55
N TYR A 382 18.73 7.82 3.97
CA TYR A 382 18.56 7.78 2.52
C TYR A 382 19.34 8.90 1.83
N LYS A 383 19.38 10.11 2.39
CA LYS A 383 20.18 11.22 1.86
C LYS A 383 21.69 10.93 1.89
N VAL A 384 22.19 10.23 2.92
CA VAL A 384 23.58 9.76 2.96
C VAL A 384 23.83 8.75 1.83
N LEU A 385 22.96 7.75 1.69
CA LEU A 385 23.05 6.73 0.63
C LEU A 385 22.99 7.34 -0.78
N GLN A 386 22.10 8.31 -0.99
CA GLN A 386 21.95 8.99 -2.28
C GLN A 386 23.23 9.75 -2.65
N LYS A 387 23.83 10.47 -1.69
CA LYS A 387 25.09 11.19 -1.92
C LYS A 387 26.25 10.24 -2.21
N GLU A 388 26.39 9.15 -1.46
CA GLU A 388 27.43 8.15 -1.72
C GLU A 388 27.26 7.47 -3.09
N SER A 389 26.02 7.15 -3.45
CA SER A 389 25.70 6.62 -4.78
C SER A 389 26.09 7.59 -5.90
N GLN A 390 25.85 8.90 -5.74
CA GLN A 390 26.28 9.92 -6.69
C GLN A 390 27.82 10.02 -6.78
N ARG A 391 28.52 9.91 -5.64
CA ARG A 391 29.99 9.90 -5.59
C ARG A 391 30.61 8.71 -6.33
N SER A 392 29.90 7.57 -6.38
CA SER A 392 30.35 6.39 -7.13
C SER A 392 30.49 6.63 -8.64
N LYS A 393 29.86 7.69 -9.20
CA LYS A 393 29.79 7.96 -10.65
C LYS A 393 29.34 6.74 -11.46
N GLY A 394 28.34 6.02 -10.97
CA GLY A 394 27.86 4.79 -11.59
C GLY A 394 28.83 3.61 -11.47
N GLY A 395 29.59 3.56 -10.37
CA GLY A 395 30.60 2.51 -10.10
C GLY A 395 31.95 2.72 -10.77
N THR A 396 32.20 3.88 -11.37
CA THR A 396 33.46 4.20 -12.07
C THR A 396 34.48 4.93 -11.20
N ALA A 397 34.06 5.47 -10.05
CA ALA A 397 34.95 6.06 -9.06
C ALA A 397 35.71 4.99 -8.26
N GLY A 398 36.95 5.28 -7.89
CA GLY A 398 37.74 4.39 -7.04
C GLY A 398 37.04 4.10 -5.71
N HIS A 399 37.14 2.86 -5.22
CA HIS A 399 36.43 2.39 -4.03
C HIS A 399 36.75 3.16 -2.74
N SER A 400 37.88 3.88 -2.67
CA SER A 400 38.23 4.71 -1.52
C SER A 400 37.53 6.08 -1.48
N ALA A 401 36.83 6.46 -2.56
CA ALA A 401 36.23 7.78 -2.69
C ALA A 401 34.74 7.85 -2.31
N TRP A 402 34.12 6.70 -2.02
CA TRP A 402 32.71 6.59 -1.65
C TRP A 402 32.48 5.37 -0.76
N ARG A 403 31.41 5.40 0.04
CA ARG A 403 31.01 4.30 0.93
C ARG A 403 29.84 3.54 0.34
N ASN A 404 29.92 2.22 0.28
CA ASN A 404 28.81 1.37 -0.14
C ASN A 404 27.88 1.04 1.05
N TYR A 405 26.90 0.16 0.83
CA TYR A 405 25.97 -0.25 1.89
C TYR A 405 26.69 -0.95 3.06
N ASP A 406 27.66 -1.81 2.79
CA ASP A 406 28.40 -2.55 3.82
C ASP A 406 29.24 -1.58 4.68
N ASP A 407 29.93 -0.62 4.06
CA ASP A 407 30.75 0.38 4.76
C ASP A 407 29.91 1.26 5.72
N LEU A 408 28.69 1.60 5.31
CA LEU A 408 27.76 2.38 6.13
C LEU A 408 27.12 1.52 7.23
N ASN A 409 26.82 0.27 6.90
CA ASN A 409 26.21 -0.69 7.81
C ASN A 409 27.17 -1.14 8.92
N GLU A 410 28.49 -1.14 8.66
CA GLU A 410 29.54 -1.41 9.66
C GLU A 410 29.44 -0.48 10.88
N GLN A 411 28.91 0.73 10.71
CA GLN A 411 28.71 1.68 11.82
C GLN A 411 27.77 1.13 12.91
N PHE A 412 26.92 0.15 12.56
CA PHE A 412 25.98 -0.51 13.46
C PHE A 412 26.52 -1.84 14.04
N TRP A 413 27.79 -2.17 13.79
CA TRP A 413 28.46 -3.36 14.31
C TRP A 413 29.20 -3.12 15.63
N SER A 414 29.00 -1.95 16.25
CA SER A 414 29.61 -1.63 17.54
C SER A 414 28.61 -0.92 18.45
N GLU A 415 28.68 -1.19 19.75
CA GLU A 415 27.93 -0.47 20.79
C GLU A 415 28.10 1.06 20.71
N LYS A 416 29.19 1.53 20.11
CA LYS A 416 29.44 2.96 19.87
C LYS A 416 28.34 3.62 19.04
N CYS A 417 27.59 2.88 18.23
CA CYS A 417 26.46 3.41 17.46
C CYS A 417 25.41 4.06 18.36
N PHE A 418 25.15 3.51 19.55
CA PHE A 418 24.19 4.06 20.52
C PHE A 418 24.62 5.41 21.09
N MET A 419 25.94 5.64 21.20
CA MET A 419 26.48 6.92 21.67
C MET A 419 26.65 7.94 20.56
N LYS A 420 27.01 7.49 19.35
CA LYS A 420 27.39 8.37 18.24
C LYS A 420 26.22 8.84 17.39
N LEU A 421 25.22 7.97 17.17
CA LEU A 421 24.14 8.24 16.22
C LEU A 421 22.90 8.86 16.87
N GLY A 422 22.69 8.64 18.17
CA GLY A 422 21.53 9.15 18.91
C GLY A 422 20.20 8.51 18.49
N TRP A 423 19.16 8.77 19.29
CA TRP A 423 17.77 8.43 18.95
C TRP A 423 16.76 9.49 19.43
N PRO A 424 16.02 10.16 18.51
CA PRO A 424 16.20 10.17 17.06
C PRO A 424 17.61 10.63 16.65
N TRP A 425 17.93 10.54 15.35
CA TRP A 425 19.28 10.80 14.85
C TRP A 425 19.87 12.13 15.32
N ASP A 426 21.09 12.09 15.84
CA ASP A 426 21.95 13.26 15.93
C ASP A 426 22.51 13.56 14.55
N LEU A 427 21.87 14.50 13.83
CA LEU A 427 22.28 14.89 12.48
C LEU A 427 23.64 15.59 12.44
N SER A 428 24.24 15.93 13.59
CA SER A 428 25.61 16.44 13.67
C SER A 428 26.67 15.33 13.67
N ALA A 429 26.27 14.07 13.85
CA ALA A 429 27.19 12.94 13.86
C ALA A 429 27.89 12.75 12.51
N ASP A 430 29.16 12.30 12.54
CA ASP A 430 30.00 12.03 11.37
C ASP A 430 29.35 11.13 10.32
N PHE A 431 28.40 10.29 10.73
CA PHE A 431 27.63 9.45 9.81
C PHE A 431 26.82 10.30 8.79
N PHE A 432 26.17 11.36 9.29
CA PHE A 432 25.35 12.29 8.51
C PHE A 432 26.15 13.47 7.98
N HIS A 433 27.27 13.80 8.63
CA HIS A 433 28.17 14.85 8.20
C HIS A 433 29.12 14.35 7.11
N GLN A 434 29.02 14.93 5.92
CA GLN A 434 29.99 14.72 4.85
C GLN A 434 30.53 16.08 4.42
N GLU A 435 31.74 16.42 4.85
CA GLU A 435 32.47 17.53 4.25
C GLU A 435 32.60 17.26 2.74
N VAL A 436 32.29 18.28 1.95
CA VAL A 436 32.67 18.30 0.54
C VAL A 436 34.18 18.54 0.55
N CYS A 437 34.97 17.48 0.35
CA CYS A 437 36.40 17.63 0.18
C CYS A 437 36.64 18.41 -1.12
N HIS A 438 36.76 19.74 -1.01
CA HIS A 438 37.04 20.63 -2.13
C HIS A 438 38.52 20.65 -2.53
N ASN A 439 39.38 19.86 -1.88
CA ASN A 439 40.84 19.88 -2.07
C ASN A 439 41.48 18.49 -2.24
N CYS A 440 40.98 17.69 -3.17
CA CYS A 440 41.83 16.67 -3.81
C CYS A 440 42.10 17.13 -5.24
N ALA A 441 43.11 17.99 -5.37
CA ALA A 441 43.74 18.37 -6.62
C ALA A 441 44.72 17.29 -7.09
#